data_AF-A0A438DFS1-F1
#
_entry.id   AF-A0A438DFS1-F1
#
_cell.length_a   1.000
_cell.length_b   1.000
_cell.length_c   1.000
_cell.angle_alpha   90.00
_cell.angle_beta   90.00
_cell.angle_gamma   90.00
#
_symmetry.space_group_name_H-M   'P 1'
#
loop_
_entity.id
_entity.type
_entity.pdbx_description
1 polymer ?
#
loop_
_entity_poly.entity_id
_entity_poly.type
_entity_poly.pdbx_seq_one_letter_code
_entity_poly.pdbx_strand_id
1 'polypeptide(L)'
;MCGRAEVLWRGPLQLTWNYNYGAAGNSIGFDGLGNPGIVATDVLISFKTALWFWMNNVHSVLDQGFGATIRAINGAVECNGGNTPAVNARVGYYEDYCSQLGVSPGDNLTC
;
A
#
# COMPACT_ATOMS: atom_id res chain seq x y z
N MET A 1 -6.91 -22.45 23.24
CA MET A 1 -6.62 -21.01 23.47
C MET A 1 -6.24 -20.40 22.12
N CYS A 2 -7.15 -19.68 21.45
CA CYS A 2 -6.86 -19.00 20.19
C CYS A 2 -6.66 -17.50 20.51
N GLY A 3 -5.42 -17.14 20.83
CA GLY A 3 -5.05 -15.79 21.20
C GLY A 3 -4.80 -14.95 19.95
N ARG A 4 -5.55 -13.84 19.82
CA ARG A 4 -5.31 -12.66 18.97
C ARG A 4 -4.56 -12.96 17.68
N ALA A 5 -5.29 -13.11 16.58
CA ALA A 5 -4.71 -12.97 15.25
C ALA A 5 -4.09 -11.57 15.16
N GLU A 6 -2.79 -11.49 15.36
CA GLU A 6 -1.99 -10.38 14.87
C GLU A 6 -2.39 -10.19 13.40
N VAL A 7 -2.85 -8.98 13.07
CA VAL A 7 -3.38 -8.68 11.75
C VAL A 7 -2.18 -8.55 10.80
N LEU A 8 -1.71 -9.71 10.34
CA LEU A 8 -0.52 -9.90 9.52
C LEU A 8 -0.65 -9.22 8.16
N TRP A 9 0.49 -8.92 7.56
CA TRP A 9 0.63 -8.30 6.24
C TRP A 9 -0.01 -9.14 5.13
N ARG A 10 -1.03 -8.61 4.43
CA ARG A 10 -1.73 -9.34 3.36
C ARG A 10 -2.02 -8.46 2.15
N GLY A 11 -2.03 -9.09 0.98
CA GLY A 11 -2.37 -8.46 -0.30
C GLY A 11 -1.27 -7.56 -0.88
N PRO A 12 -1.54 -6.94 -2.03
CA PRO A 12 -0.53 -6.24 -2.84
C PRO A 12 0.18 -5.07 -2.14
N LEU A 13 -0.55 -4.33 -1.30
CA LEU A 13 -0.01 -3.24 -0.48
C LEU A 13 0.04 -3.60 1.01
N GLN A 14 0.22 -4.90 1.31
CA GLN A 14 0.51 -5.43 2.64
C GLN A 14 -0.30 -4.72 3.75
N LEU A 15 -1.63 -4.82 3.70
CA LEU A 15 -2.51 -4.15 4.65
C LEU A 15 -2.17 -4.62 6.07
N THR A 16 -2.01 -3.67 7.00
CA THR A 16 -1.64 -3.91 8.40
C THR A 16 -2.61 -3.20 9.32
N TRP A 17 -2.67 -3.63 10.58
CA TRP A 17 -3.49 -3.06 11.66
C TRP A 17 -4.98 -3.35 11.56
N ASN A 18 -5.58 -3.65 12.71
CA ASN A 18 -7.01 -3.89 12.87
C ASN A 18 -7.89 -2.73 12.36
N TYR A 19 -7.48 -1.47 12.56
CA TYR A 19 -8.27 -0.32 12.12
C TYR A 19 -8.41 -0.25 10.58
N ASN A 20 -7.36 -0.61 9.84
CA ASN A 20 -7.40 -0.64 8.37
C ASN A 20 -8.28 -1.79 7.87
N TYR A 21 -8.18 -2.97 8.48
CA TYR A 21 -9.03 -4.10 8.10
C TYR A 21 -10.51 -3.85 8.38
N GLY A 22 -10.84 -3.21 9.51
CA GLY A 22 -12.22 -2.81 9.82
C GLY A 22 -12.75 -1.75 8.83
N ALA A 23 -11.96 -0.72 8.55
CA ALA A 23 -12.36 0.35 7.62
C ALA A 23 -12.49 -0.15 6.17
N ALA A 24 -11.53 -0.95 5.70
CA ALA A 24 -11.58 -1.59 4.39
C ALA A 24 -12.76 -2.58 4.31
N GLY A 25 -12.98 -3.37 5.37
CA GLY A 25 -14.10 -4.30 5.50
C GLY A 25 -15.45 -3.62 5.33
N ASN A 26 -15.66 -2.50 6.05
CA ASN A 26 -16.87 -1.68 5.95
C ASN A 26 -17.07 -1.08 4.55
N SER A 27 -15.99 -0.66 3.89
CA SER A 27 -16.07 -0.05 2.55
C SER A 27 -16.29 -1.07 1.43
N ILE A 28 -15.74 -2.28 1.56
CA ILE A 28 -15.70 -3.30 0.49
C ILE A 28 -16.82 -4.35 0.68
N GLY A 29 -17.33 -4.50 1.89
CA GLY A 29 -18.35 -5.49 2.24
C GLY A 29 -17.77 -6.85 2.64
N PHE A 30 -16.70 -6.88 3.44
CA PHE A 30 -16.16 -8.11 4.03
C PHE A 30 -15.89 -7.94 5.53
N ASP A 31 -15.89 -9.05 6.27
CA ASP A 31 -15.58 -9.05 7.70
C ASP A 31 -14.06 -9.00 7.94
N GLY A 32 -13.50 -7.79 7.96
CA GLY A 32 -12.06 -7.59 8.17
C GLY A 32 -11.58 -7.83 9.61
N LEU A 33 -12.47 -7.80 10.61
CA LEU A 33 -12.08 -8.01 12.02
C LEU A 33 -12.27 -9.46 12.47
N GLY A 34 -13.36 -10.10 12.05
CA GLY A 34 -13.64 -11.50 12.35
C GLY A 34 -13.05 -12.49 11.35
N ASN A 35 -12.75 -12.06 10.11
CA ASN A 35 -12.13 -12.91 9.09
C ASN A 35 -11.04 -12.18 8.26
N PRO A 36 -9.96 -11.65 8.88
CA PRO A 36 -8.89 -10.97 8.16
C PRO A 36 -8.14 -11.86 7.17
N GLY A 37 -8.23 -13.18 7.32
CA GLY A 37 -7.60 -14.16 6.42
C GLY A 37 -8.08 -14.06 4.97
N ILE A 38 -9.31 -13.55 4.76
CA ILE A 38 -9.93 -13.44 3.44
C ILE A 38 -9.12 -12.58 2.46
N VAL A 39 -8.36 -11.59 2.96
CA VAL A 39 -7.48 -10.72 2.16
C VAL A 39 -6.34 -11.50 1.50
N ALA A 40 -5.96 -12.65 2.05
CA ALA A 40 -4.92 -13.51 1.47
C ALA A 40 -5.46 -14.63 0.58
N THR A 41 -6.75 -14.97 0.69
CA THR A 41 -7.33 -16.12 -0.02
C THR A 41 -8.21 -15.71 -1.19
N ASP A 42 -8.88 -14.55 -1.11
CA ASP A 42 -9.74 -14.04 -2.17
C ASP A 42 -9.01 -12.94 -2.94
N VAL A 43 -8.73 -13.21 -4.22
CA VAL A 43 -7.99 -12.31 -5.10
C VAL A 43 -8.73 -10.98 -5.30
N LEU A 44 -10.07 -10.99 -5.40
CA LEU A 44 -10.85 -9.77 -5.58
C LEU A 44 -10.79 -8.91 -4.32
N ILE A 45 -10.94 -9.51 -3.14
CA ILE A 45 -10.83 -8.77 -1.88
C ILE A 45 -9.40 -8.26 -1.68
N SER A 46 -8.40 -9.06 -2.01
CA SER A 46 -6.99 -8.67 -1.94
C SER A 46 -6.71 -7.39 -2.73
N PHE A 47 -7.09 -7.35 -4.02
CA PHE A 47 -6.90 -6.14 -4.83
C PHE A 47 -7.78 -4.98 -4.39
N LYS A 48 -9.04 -5.23 -4.00
CA LYS A 48 -9.92 -4.17 -3.48
C LYS A 48 -9.34 -3.51 -2.24
N THR A 49 -8.73 -4.28 -1.33
CA THR A 49 -8.09 -3.71 -0.13
C THR A 49 -6.88 -2.84 -0.45
N ALA A 50 -6.06 -3.23 -1.44
CA ALA A 50 -4.93 -2.41 -1.89
C ALA A 50 -5.40 -1.11 -2.54
N LEU A 51 -6.41 -1.17 -3.42
CA LEU A 51 -7.00 0.01 -4.04
C LEU A 51 -7.70 0.91 -3.02
N TRP A 52 -8.40 0.34 -2.04
CA TRP A 52 -9.00 1.10 -0.96
C TRP A 52 -7.95 1.89 -0.18
N PHE A 53 -6.83 1.24 0.20
CA PHE A 53 -5.75 1.93 0.90
C PHE A 53 -5.18 3.06 0.04
N TRP A 54 -4.93 2.79 -1.24
CA TRP A 54 -4.43 3.78 -2.20
C TRP A 54 -5.35 5.01 -2.30
N MET A 55 -6.65 4.80 -2.51
CA MET A 55 -7.59 5.92 -2.67
C MET A 55 -7.76 6.77 -1.41
N ASN A 56 -7.64 6.18 -0.22
CA ASN A 56 -7.84 6.88 1.05
C ASN A 56 -6.56 7.53 1.61
N ASN A 57 -5.37 7.03 1.27
CA ASN A 57 -4.12 7.46 1.91
C ASN A 57 -3.05 7.98 0.94
N VAL A 58 -3.14 7.64 -0.36
CA VAL A 58 -2.05 7.89 -1.32
C VAL A 58 -2.50 8.74 -2.51
N HIS A 59 -3.69 8.50 -3.04
CA HIS A 59 -4.16 9.12 -4.28
C HIS A 59 -4.14 10.67 -4.24
N SER A 60 -4.39 11.27 -3.07
CA SER A 60 -4.42 12.73 -2.91
C SER A 60 -3.08 13.44 -3.06
N VAL A 61 -1.96 12.69 -3.12
CA VAL A 61 -0.61 13.27 -3.27
C VAL A 61 0.06 12.91 -4.60
N LEU A 62 -0.68 12.33 -5.55
CA LEU A 62 -0.12 11.92 -6.84
C LEU A 62 0.46 13.07 -7.65
N ASP A 63 -0.12 14.26 -7.52
CA ASP A 63 0.35 15.49 -8.17
C ASP A 63 1.67 16.03 -7.60
N GLN A 64 2.13 15.50 -6.47
CA GLN A 64 3.39 15.88 -5.82
C GLN A 64 4.58 15.02 -6.27
N GLY A 65 4.33 13.96 -7.05
CA GLY A 65 5.34 13.03 -7.57
C GLY A 65 5.43 11.71 -6.79
N PHE A 66 6.17 10.75 -7.34
CA PHE A 66 6.18 9.38 -6.82
C PHE A 66 6.75 9.28 -5.40
N GLY A 67 7.74 10.11 -5.05
CA GLY A 67 8.32 10.16 -3.70
C GLY A 67 7.30 10.55 -2.61
N ALA A 68 6.30 11.37 -2.96
CA ALA A 68 5.21 11.69 -2.03
C ALA A 68 4.34 10.47 -1.73
N THR A 69 4.17 9.57 -2.71
CA THR A 69 3.43 8.30 -2.51
C THR A 69 4.19 7.35 -1.60
N ILE A 70 5.53 7.24 -1.74
CA ILE A 70 6.39 6.47 -0.82
C ILE A 70 6.25 7.01 0.60
N ARG A 71 6.27 8.35 0.73
CA ARG A 71 6.09 9.03 2.02
C ARG A 71 4.73 8.72 2.65
N ALA A 72 3.66 8.71 1.86
CA ALA A 72 2.32 8.37 2.33
C ALA A 72 2.19 6.90 2.76
N ILE A 73 2.90 5.98 2.10
CA ILE A 73 2.86 4.55 2.41
C ILE A 73 3.67 4.22 3.65
N ASN A 74 4.93 4.66 3.72
CA ASN A 74 5.84 4.27 4.81
C ASN A 74 6.94 5.32 5.09
N GLY A 75 6.61 6.61 4.95
CA GLY A 75 7.60 7.68 4.97
C GLY A 75 8.34 7.86 6.30
N ALA A 76 7.73 7.45 7.42
CA ALA A 76 8.38 7.48 8.73
C ALA A 76 9.56 6.51 8.83
N VAL A 77 9.58 5.46 7.99
CA VAL A 77 10.62 4.42 8.00
C VAL A 77 11.58 4.59 6.83
N GLU A 78 11.07 4.92 5.65
CA GLU A 78 11.85 4.83 4.42
C GLU A 78 12.49 6.17 4.00
N CYS A 79 11.78 7.28 4.15
CA CYS A 79 12.21 8.58 3.65
C CYS A 79 13.26 9.26 4.56
N ASN A 80 13.83 10.36 4.08
CA ASN A 80 14.83 11.20 4.76
C ASN A 80 16.10 10.42 5.16
N GLY A 81 16.48 9.44 4.35
CA GLY A 81 17.62 8.57 4.60
C GLY A 81 17.34 7.41 5.57
N GLY A 82 16.08 7.16 5.95
CA GLY A 82 15.71 6.05 6.83
C GLY A 82 15.98 4.67 6.22
N ASN A 83 15.55 4.46 4.97
CA ASN A 83 15.84 3.23 4.22
C ASN A 83 15.99 3.53 2.72
N THR A 84 17.08 4.20 2.36
CA THR A 84 17.40 4.54 0.97
C THR A 84 17.36 3.34 0.01
N PRO A 85 17.86 2.14 0.35
CA PRO A 85 17.73 0.96 -0.51
C PRO A 85 16.27 0.61 -0.85
N ALA A 86 15.36 0.69 0.12
CA ALA A 86 13.94 0.42 -0.12
C ALA A 86 13.29 1.48 -1.03
N VAL A 87 13.58 2.77 -0.80
CA VAL A 87 13.13 3.86 -1.67
C VAL A 87 13.60 3.64 -3.10
N ASN A 88 14.90 3.37 -3.29
CA ASN A 88 15.48 3.13 -4.61
C ASN A 88 14.85 1.91 -5.31
N ALA A 89 14.54 0.84 -4.56
CA ALA A 89 13.83 -0.31 -5.12
C ALA A 89 12.42 0.06 -5.62
N ARG A 90 11.67 0.86 -4.86
CA ARG A 90 10.36 1.35 -5.27
C ARG A 90 10.45 2.21 -6.54
N VAL A 91 11.41 3.13 -6.58
CA VAL A 91 11.65 3.98 -7.76
C VAL A 91 11.99 3.13 -8.97
N GLY A 92 12.86 2.13 -8.82
CA GLY A 92 13.21 1.22 -9.91
C GLY A 92 12.01 0.50 -10.51
N TYR A 93 11.09 -0.03 -9.68
CA TYR A 93 9.85 -0.64 -10.19
C TYR A 93 8.93 0.38 -10.87
N TYR A 94 8.83 1.59 -10.32
CA TYR A 94 8.00 2.64 -10.91
C TYR A 94 8.52 3.08 -12.29
N GLU A 95 9.83 3.27 -12.44
CA GLU A 95 10.47 3.60 -13.71
C GLU A 95 10.31 2.48 -14.75
N ASP A 96 10.46 1.21 -14.33
CA ASP A 96 10.22 0.06 -15.19
C ASP A 96 8.77 0.02 -15.70
N TYR A 97 7.78 0.22 -14.81
CA TYR A 97 6.38 0.28 -15.22
C TYR A 97 6.06 1.50 -16.10
N CYS A 98 6.66 2.67 -15.83
CA CYS A 98 6.51 3.84 -16.70
C CYS A 98 7.05 3.57 -18.11
N SER A 99 8.20 2.89 -18.20
CA SER A 99 8.78 2.45 -19.47
C SER A 99 7.85 1.50 -20.23
N GLN A 100 7.31 0.48 -19.55
CA GLN A 100 6.36 -0.47 -20.14
C GLN A 100 5.07 0.19 -20.63
N LEU A 101 4.60 1.23 -19.93
CA LEU A 101 3.39 1.97 -20.27
C LEU A 101 3.62 3.13 -21.25
N GLY A 102 4.87 3.42 -21.62
CA GLY A 102 5.21 4.50 -22.55
C GLY A 102 4.95 5.91 -21.99
N VAL A 103 5.04 6.08 -20.67
CA VAL A 103 4.81 7.37 -19.99
C VAL A 103 6.09 7.86 -19.31
N SER A 104 6.25 9.19 -19.19
CA SER A 104 7.34 9.76 -18.40
C SER A 104 7.09 9.52 -16.90
N PRO A 105 8.09 9.10 -16.11
CA PRO A 105 7.94 8.92 -14.66
C PRO A 105 7.71 10.25 -13.91
N GLY A 106 8.05 11.38 -14.54
CA GLY A 106 7.96 12.71 -13.94
C GLY A 106 9.09 13.01 -12.97
N ASP A 107 8.93 14.09 -12.20
CA ASP A 107 9.89 14.55 -11.20
C ASP A 107 9.53 14.05 -9.78
N ASN A 108 10.39 14.37 -8.80
CA ASN A 108 10.19 14.06 -7.37
C ASN A 108 9.99 12.56 -7.09
N LEU A 109 10.84 11.71 -7.68
CA LEU A 109 10.71 10.25 -7.56
C LEU A 109 11.10 9.72 -6.17
N THR A 110 12.02 10.39 -5.49
CA THR A 110 12.56 9.96 -4.20
C THR A 110 12.00 10.75 -3.02
N CYS A 111 12.17 10.17 -1.85
CA CYS A 111 12.04 10.79 -0.54
C CYS A 111 13.17 10.24 0.34
#